data_AF-A0A3N5YLL9-F1
#
_entry.id   AF-A0A3N5YLL9-F1
#
_cell.length_a   1.000
_cell.length_b   1.000
_cell.length_c   1.000
_cell.angle_alpha   90.00
_cell.angle_beta   90.00
_cell.angle_gamma   90.00
#
_symmetry.space_group_name_H-M   'P 1'
#
loop_
_entity.id
_entity.type
_entity.pdbx_description
1 polymer ?
#
loop_
_entity_poly.entity_id
_entity_poly.type
_entity_poly.pdbx_seq_one_letter_code
_entity_poly.pdbx_strand_id
1 'polypeptide(L)'
;MNDIEKDRYKKILSLMEAYESKTDSSERESVLEQINEIVKVGEFEVNEYYGSCSLEEFCRSLAIIPCDGNSLNKSVALEIVKDIVECEDIDRQEYLLSKYSDAIEFAFKKNSGFLEDCIFKENISLNEISSKLEGETDGPIAL
;
A
#
# COMPACT_ATOMS: atom_id res chain seq x y z
N MET A 1 -7.78 -8.58 -1.81
CA MET A 1 -7.88 -7.92 -3.12
C MET A 1 -9.31 -7.94 -3.67
N ASN A 2 -9.88 -6.75 -3.88
CA ASN A 2 -11.16 -6.56 -4.55
C ASN A 2 -11.03 -6.77 -6.07
N ASP A 3 -12.16 -6.80 -6.81
CA ASP A 3 -12.15 -7.12 -8.24
C ASP A 3 -11.43 -6.07 -9.10
N ILE A 4 -11.39 -4.81 -8.66
CA ILE A 4 -10.66 -3.73 -9.34
C ILE A 4 -9.15 -3.94 -9.17
N GLU A 5 -8.71 -4.27 -7.95
CA GLU A 5 -7.31 -4.60 -7.68
C GLU A 5 -6.87 -5.86 -8.43
N LYS A 6 -7.72 -6.87 -8.54
CA LYS A 6 -7.44 -8.07 -9.36
C LYS A 6 -7.24 -7.73 -10.83
N ASP A 7 -8.05 -6.82 -11.37
CA ASP A 7 -7.91 -6.37 -12.76
C ASP A 7 -6.62 -5.55 -12.97
N ARG A 8 -6.33 -4.64 -12.03
CA ARG A 8 -5.05 -3.89 -12.01
C ARG A 8 -3.85 -4.82 -11.93
N TYR A 9 -3.88 -5.80 -11.02
CA TYR A 9 -2.83 -6.81 -10.88
C TYR A 9 -2.54 -7.53 -12.18
N LYS A 10 -3.58 -8.02 -12.87
CA LYS A 10 -3.39 -8.72 -14.15
C LYS A 10 -2.76 -7.83 -15.22
N LYS A 11 -3.17 -6.56 -15.28
CA LYS A 11 -2.60 -5.58 -16.23
C LYS A 11 -1.14 -5.28 -15.90
N ILE A 12 -0.83 -5.02 -14.64
CA ILE A 12 0.54 -4.71 -14.19
C ILE A 12 1.45 -5.92 -14.42
N LEU A 13 1.00 -7.12 -14.08
CA LEU A 13 1.77 -8.35 -14.30
C LEU A 13 2.12 -8.53 -15.78
N SER A 14 1.13 -8.40 -16.67
CA SER A 14 1.37 -8.50 -18.11
C SER A 14 2.32 -7.42 -18.64
N LEU A 15 2.26 -6.20 -18.10
CA LEU A 15 3.18 -5.13 -18.47
C LEU A 15 4.60 -5.38 -17.95
N MET A 16 4.76 -5.89 -16.73
CA MET A 16 6.08 -6.24 -16.20
C MET A 16 6.73 -7.41 -16.95
N GLU A 17 5.95 -8.43 -17.32
CA GLU A 17 6.43 -9.51 -18.19
C GLU A 17 6.89 -8.94 -19.56
N ALA A 18 6.14 -7.98 -20.11
CA ALA A 18 6.54 -7.29 -21.32
C ALA A 18 7.83 -6.49 -21.11
N TYR A 19 7.97 -5.76 -19.99
CA TYR A 19 9.16 -5.00 -19.64
C TYR A 19 10.42 -5.88 -19.59
N GLU A 20 10.35 -7.03 -18.92
CA GLU A 20 11.48 -7.97 -18.82
C GLU A 20 11.88 -8.55 -20.17
N SER A 21 10.92 -8.72 -21.08
CA SER A 21 11.18 -9.24 -22.42
C SER A 21 11.85 -8.23 -23.36
N LYS A 22 11.82 -6.93 -23.04
CA LYS A 22 12.41 -5.88 -23.88
C LYS A 22 13.90 -5.74 -23.62
N THR A 23 14.68 -5.55 -24.69
CA THR A 23 16.11 -5.21 -24.60
C THR A 23 16.38 -3.73 -24.90
N ASP A 24 15.43 -3.06 -25.54
CA ASP A 24 15.52 -1.65 -25.90
C ASP A 24 15.07 -0.74 -24.75
N SER A 25 15.85 0.32 -24.48
CA SER A 25 15.60 1.22 -23.35
C SER A 25 14.35 2.08 -23.55
N SER A 26 14.04 2.49 -24.78
CA SER A 26 12.87 3.33 -25.07
C SER A 26 11.57 2.53 -25.00
N GLU A 27 11.60 1.26 -25.42
CA GLU A 27 10.46 0.36 -25.25
C GLU A 27 10.19 0.06 -23.77
N ARG A 28 11.25 -0.11 -22.96
CA ARG A 28 11.14 -0.28 -21.51
C ARG A 28 10.51 0.94 -20.86
N GLU A 29 10.97 2.14 -21.19
CA GLU A 29 10.42 3.41 -20.68
C GLU A 29 8.92 3.54 -20.99
N SER A 30 8.50 3.24 -22.22
CA SER A 30 7.08 3.26 -22.61
C SER A 30 6.20 2.26 -21.83
N VAL A 31 6.76 1.11 -21.43
CA VAL A 31 6.04 0.16 -20.56
C VAL A 31 5.94 0.70 -19.13
N LEU A 32 6.96 1.40 -18.63
CA LEU A 32 6.91 2.04 -17.31
C LEU A 32 5.91 3.17 -17.24
N GLU A 33 5.78 3.98 -18.28
CA GLU A 33 4.74 5.00 -18.38
C GLU A 33 3.34 4.37 -18.24
N GLN A 34 3.08 3.25 -18.92
CA GLN A 34 1.81 2.53 -18.80
C GLN A 34 1.56 1.96 -17.40
N ILE A 35 2.61 1.45 -16.74
CA ILE A 35 2.49 0.99 -15.35
C ILE A 35 2.19 2.18 -14.43
N ASN A 36 2.89 3.30 -14.60
CA ASN A 36 2.67 4.54 -13.85
C ASN A 36 1.24 5.08 -14.01
N GLU A 37 0.67 5.02 -15.22
CA GLU A 37 -0.72 5.42 -15.47
C GLU A 37 -1.73 4.56 -14.72
N ILE A 38 -1.41 3.28 -14.48
CA ILE A 38 -2.25 2.38 -13.68
C ILE A 38 -2.04 2.67 -12.20
N VAL A 39 -0.80 2.74 -11.74
CA VAL A 39 -0.46 2.88 -10.31
C VAL A 39 -0.95 4.21 -9.76
N LYS A 40 -0.75 5.32 -10.48
CA LYS A 40 -1.18 6.71 -10.16
C LYS A 40 -0.64 7.27 -8.83
N VAL A 41 0.45 6.75 -8.30
CA VAL A 41 0.99 7.13 -6.98
C VAL A 41 2.51 7.18 -7.07
N GLY A 42 3.06 8.40 -7.20
CA GLY A 42 4.50 8.61 -7.36
C GLY A 42 5.07 8.12 -8.69
N GLU A 43 6.30 8.55 -9.02
CA GLU A 43 7.06 7.95 -10.12
C GLU A 43 7.55 6.56 -9.68
N PHE A 44 7.11 5.54 -10.39
CA PHE A 44 7.55 4.16 -10.22
C PHE A 44 8.98 3.98 -10.76
N GLU A 45 9.90 3.50 -9.92
CA GLU A 45 11.19 3.00 -10.36
C GLU A 45 11.27 1.47 -10.25
N VAL A 46 11.53 0.79 -11.37
CA VAL A 46 11.75 -0.68 -11.40
C VAL A 46 12.92 -1.11 -10.52
N ASN A 47 13.83 -0.20 -10.18
CA ASN A 47 14.96 -0.55 -9.32
C ASN A 47 14.50 -1.03 -7.93
N GLU A 48 13.29 -0.66 -7.47
CA GLU A 48 12.70 -1.14 -6.22
C GLU A 48 12.27 -2.63 -6.27
N TYR A 49 12.09 -3.18 -7.48
CA TYR A 49 11.70 -4.58 -7.74
C TYR A 49 12.87 -5.56 -7.63
N TYR A 50 14.07 -5.17 -8.11
CA TYR A 50 15.15 -6.13 -8.34
C TYR A 50 15.81 -6.59 -7.04
N GLY A 51 15.35 -7.74 -6.53
CA GLY A 51 15.98 -8.49 -5.44
C GLY A 51 15.28 -8.41 -4.09
N SER A 52 14.17 -7.68 -3.98
CA SER A 52 13.40 -7.48 -2.75
C SER A 52 12.25 -8.48 -2.61
N CYS A 53 11.56 -8.86 -3.69
CA CYS A 53 10.44 -9.80 -3.65
C CYS A 53 10.21 -10.53 -5.00
N SER A 54 9.25 -11.45 -5.05
CA SER A 54 8.86 -12.10 -6.32
C SER A 54 8.09 -11.13 -7.24
N LEU A 55 8.11 -11.39 -8.56
CA LEU A 55 7.37 -10.58 -9.55
C LEU A 55 5.87 -10.49 -9.22
N GLU A 56 5.29 -11.60 -8.78
CA GLU A 56 3.87 -11.65 -8.43
C GLU A 56 3.56 -10.81 -7.19
N GLU A 57 4.39 -10.88 -6.15
CA GLU A 57 4.22 -10.09 -4.94
C GLU A 57 4.37 -8.61 -5.20
N PHE A 58 5.36 -8.26 -6.01
CA PHE A 58 5.57 -6.90 -6.47
C PHE A 58 4.38 -6.36 -7.26
N CYS A 59 3.88 -7.12 -8.24
CA CYS A 59 2.71 -6.71 -9.02
C CYS A 59 1.45 -6.59 -8.16
N ARG A 60 1.29 -7.45 -7.13
CA ARG A 60 0.20 -7.33 -6.15
C ARG A 60 0.31 -6.05 -5.35
N SER A 61 1.52 -5.67 -4.94
CA SER A 61 1.77 -4.46 -4.16
C SER A 61 1.40 -3.21 -4.97
N LEU A 62 1.76 -3.15 -6.26
CA LEU A 62 1.41 -2.04 -7.17
C LEU A 62 -0.08 -1.97 -7.50
N ALA A 63 -0.74 -3.12 -7.62
CA ALA A 63 -2.16 -3.23 -7.98
C ALA A 63 -3.10 -2.59 -6.97
N ILE A 64 -2.64 -2.51 -5.72
CA ILE A 64 -3.33 -1.83 -4.63
C ILE A 64 -3.60 -0.37 -5.00
N ILE A 65 -4.86 0.04 -4.86
CA ILE A 65 -5.28 1.43 -4.98
C ILE A 65 -5.18 2.06 -3.60
N PRO A 66 -4.37 3.11 -3.37
CA PRO A 66 -4.52 3.89 -2.15
C PRO A 66 -5.90 4.54 -2.19
N CYS A 67 -6.72 4.25 -1.20
CA CYS A 67 -8.00 4.91 -1.06
C CYS A 67 -7.75 6.35 -0.62
N ASP A 68 -8.35 7.34 -1.28
CA ASP A 68 -8.46 8.66 -0.67
C ASP A 68 -9.20 8.49 0.66
N GLY A 69 -8.63 9.00 1.76
CA GLY A 69 -9.18 8.83 3.12
C GLY A 69 -10.65 9.24 3.27
N ASN A 70 -11.17 10.09 2.37
CA ASN A 70 -12.59 10.47 2.29
C ASN A 70 -13.53 9.34 1.83
N SER A 71 -13.00 8.30 1.18
CA SER A 71 -13.76 7.20 0.58
C SER A 71 -13.49 5.84 1.22
N LEU A 72 -12.50 5.75 2.11
CA LEU A 72 -12.13 4.50 2.77
C LEU A 72 -13.16 4.18 3.87
N ASN A 73 -13.91 3.11 3.68
CA ASN A 73 -14.80 2.57 4.70
C ASN A 73 -13.97 2.04 5.87
N LYS A 74 -14.34 2.39 7.12
CA LYS A 74 -13.70 1.89 8.34
C LYS A 74 -13.54 0.38 8.39
N SER A 75 -14.51 -0.40 7.90
CA SER A 75 -14.40 -1.87 7.86
C SER A 75 -13.29 -2.33 6.92
N VAL A 76 -13.16 -1.68 5.76
CA VAL A 76 -12.10 -1.97 4.77
C VAL A 76 -10.74 -1.53 5.31
N ALA A 77 -10.69 -0.38 5.99
CA ALA A 77 -9.48 0.09 6.65
C ALA A 77 -8.97 -0.91 7.69
N LEU A 78 -9.85 -1.51 8.50
CA LEU A 78 -9.47 -2.54 9.47
C LEU A 78 -8.99 -3.85 8.81
N GLU A 79 -9.56 -4.24 7.67
CA GLU A 79 -9.04 -5.37 6.89
C GLU A 79 -7.62 -5.09 6.39
N ILE A 80 -7.34 -3.86 5.93
CA ILE A 80 -5.98 -3.48 5.50
C ILE A 80 -5.01 -3.47 6.69
N VAL A 81 -5.41 -2.93 7.85
CA VAL A 81 -4.58 -2.97 9.07
C VAL A 81 -4.25 -4.41 9.45
N LYS A 82 -5.23 -5.31 9.34
CA LYS A 82 -4.99 -6.74 9.54
C LYS A 82 -3.96 -7.30 8.57
N ASP A 83 -4.10 -7.01 7.27
CA ASP A 83 -3.16 -7.45 6.25
C ASP A 83 -1.73 -6.93 6.50
N ILE A 84 -1.58 -5.70 7.02
CA ILE A 84 -0.28 -5.13 7.42
C ILE A 84 0.29 -5.89 8.63
N VAL A 85 -0.49 -6.03 9.70
CA VAL A 85 -0.03 -6.63 10.97
C VAL A 85 0.29 -8.12 10.82
N GLU A 86 -0.46 -8.85 9.99
CA GLU A 86 -0.25 -10.28 9.73
C GLU A 86 0.80 -10.54 8.62
N CYS A 87 1.39 -9.50 8.02
CA CYS A 87 2.41 -9.67 7.00
C CYS A 87 3.74 -10.13 7.62
N GLU A 88 4.16 -11.35 7.29
CA GLU A 88 5.44 -11.92 7.78
C GLU A 88 6.67 -11.34 7.08
N ASP A 89 6.48 -10.73 5.91
CA ASP A 89 7.53 -10.08 5.13
C ASP A 89 7.63 -8.61 5.55
N ILE A 90 8.74 -8.24 6.20
CA ILE A 90 8.98 -6.90 6.74
C ILE A 90 8.98 -5.84 5.64
N ASP A 91 9.64 -6.10 4.51
CA ASP A 91 9.73 -5.13 3.41
C ASP A 91 8.34 -4.87 2.83
N ARG A 92 7.53 -5.94 2.71
CA ARG A 92 6.14 -5.83 2.27
C ARG A 92 5.25 -5.16 3.33
N GLN A 93 5.48 -5.42 4.61
CA GLN A 93 4.76 -4.77 5.71
C GLN A 93 5.00 -3.26 5.68
N GLU A 94 6.26 -2.83 5.56
CA GLU A 94 6.64 -1.42 5.46
C GLU A 94 6.03 -0.76 4.22
N TYR A 95 6.05 -1.45 3.06
CA TYR A 95 5.39 -0.96 1.84
C TYR A 95 3.88 -0.74 2.04
N LEU A 96 3.18 -1.74 2.59
CA LEU A 96 1.74 -1.64 2.83
C LEU A 96 1.41 -0.53 3.82
N LEU A 97 2.21 -0.39 4.88
CA LEU A 97 2.05 0.68 5.84
C LEU A 97 2.22 2.05 5.17
N SER A 98 3.32 2.28 4.45
CA SER A 98 3.58 3.54 3.73
C SER A 98 2.47 3.88 2.75
N LYS A 99 1.87 2.86 2.11
CA LYS A 99 0.84 3.05 1.08
C LYS A 99 -0.54 3.40 1.65
N TYR A 100 -0.86 2.93 2.85
CA TYR A 100 -2.22 3.02 3.40
C TYR A 100 -2.35 3.80 4.71
N SER A 101 -1.24 4.08 5.41
CA SER A 101 -1.26 4.71 6.74
C SER A 101 -2.05 6.00 6.73
N ASP A 102 -1.74 6.91 5.80
CA ASP A 102 -2.38 8.22 5.71
C ASP A 102 -3.90 8.11 5.48
N ALA A 103 -4.31 7.19 4.60
CA ALA A 103 -5.72 6.97 4.29
C ALA A 103 -6.50 6.40 5.49
N ILE A 104 -5.91 5.43 6.19
CA ILE A 104 -6.51 4.80 7.36
C ILE A 104 -6.57 5.80 8.53
N GLU A 105 -5.45 6.47 8.81
CA GLU A 105 -5.36 7.46 9.88
C GLU A 105 -6.34 8.60 9.64
N PHE A 106 -6.47 9.08 8.40
CA PHE A 106 -7.49 10.06 8.05
C PHE A 106 -8.92 9.52 8.29
N ALA A 107 -9.23 8.30 7.84
CA ALA A 107 -10.57 7.70 8.01
C ALA A 107 -10.97 7.54 9.49
N PHE A 108 -10.00 7.35 10.38
CA PHE A 108 -10.18 7.25 11.83
C PHE A 108 -9.86 8.54 12.59
N LYS A 109 -9.53 9.65 11.91
CA LYS A 109 -9.14 10.94 12.51
C LYS A 109 -7.96 10.80 13.49
N LYS A 110 -6.97 10.00 13.10
CA LYS A 110 -5.69 9.85 13.80
C LYS A 110 -4.63 10.76 13.20
N ASN A 111 -3.61 11.03 14.00
CA ASN A 111 -2.45 11.78 13.57
C ASN A 111 -1.59 10.90 12.65
N SER A 112 -0.83 11.55 11.76
CA SER A 112 0.16 10.88 10.92
C SER A 112 1.16 10.10 11.78
N GLY A 113 1.43 8.86 11.40
CA GLY A 113 2.39 7.98 12.08
C GLY A 113 1.82 7.20 13.27
N PHE A 114 0.52 7.33 13.54
CA PHE A 114 -0.17 6.57 14.58
C PHE A 114 -0.07 5.05 14.36
N LEU A 115 -0.24 4.57 13.12
CA LEU A 115 -0.16 3.14 12.82
C LEU A 115 1.28 2.62 12.93
N GLU A 116 2.26 3.39 12.49
CA GLU A 116 3.68 3.05 12.64
C GLU A 116 4.05 2.90 14.12
N ASP A 117 3.61 3.84 14.95
CA ASP A 117 3.80 3.80 16.40
C ASP A 117 3.18 2.53 17.00
N CYS A 118 1.94 2.21 16.61
CA CYS A 118 1.25 1.01 17.10
C CYS A 118 1.98 -0.29 16.72
N ILE A 119 2.43 -0.40 15.46
CA ILE A 119 3.00 -1.64 14.93
C ILE A 119 4.44 -1.84 15.39
N PHE A 120 5.29 -0.81 15.24
CA PHE A 120 6.73 -0.96 15.43
C PHE A 120 7.25 -0.47 16.77
N LYS A 121 6.59 0.51 17.41
CA LYS A 121 7.07 1.06 18.70
C LYS A 121 6.37 0.42 19.88
N GLU A 122 5.05 0.28 19.81
CA GLU A 122 4.27 -0.32 20.88
C GLU A 122 4.19 -1.85 20.76
N ASN A 123 4.29 -2.39 19.55
CA ASN A 123 4.20 -3.82 19.25
C ASN A 123 2.95 -4.46 19.87
N ILE A 124 1.80 -3.80 19.66
CA ILE A 124 0.50 -4.21 20.20
C ILE A 124 -0.27 -5.09 19.22
N SER A 125 -1.20 -5.88 19.75
CA SER A 125 -1.99 -6.81 18.93
C SER A 125 -2.99 -6.09 18.02
N LEU A 126 -3.39 -6.75 16.92
CA LEU A 126 -4.41 -6.23 16.00
C LEU A 126 -5.70 -5.76 16.71
N ASN A 127 -6.13 -6.47 17.75
CA ASN A 127 -7.31 -6.10 18.55
C ASN A 127 -7.11 -4.79 19.30
N GLU A 128 -5.92 -4.56 19.84
CA GLU A 128 -5.55 -3.31 20.51
C GLU A 128 -5.45 -2.15 19.51
N ILE A 129 -4.83 -2.39 18.34
CA ILE A 129 -4.75 -1.40 17.26
C ILE A 129 -6.15 -0.98 16.81
N SER A 130 -7.02 -1.97 16.56
CA SER A 130 -8.42 -1.73 16.16
C SER A 130 -9.17 -0.92 17.22
N SER A 131 -9.00 -1.28 18.50
CA SER A 131 -9.62 -0.54 19.61
C SER A 131 -9.11 0.91 19.70
N LYS A 132 -7.82 1.14 19.48
CA LYS A 132 -7.25 2.50 19.49
C LYS A 132 -7.63 3.32 18.26
N LEU A 133 -7.79 2.71 17.09
CA LEU A 133 -8.31 3.35 15.88
C LEU A 133 -9.75 3.82 16.08
N GLU A 134 -10.59 2.97 16.68
CA GLU A 134 -11.99 3.27 16.96
C GLU A 134 -12.20 4.21 18.16
N GLY A 135 -11.29 4.18 19.14
CA GLY A 135 -11.30 5.08 20.28
C GLY A 135 -11.17 6.54 19.83
N GLU A 136 -11.87 7.46 20.50
CA GLU A 136 -11.73 8.88 20.21
C GLU A 136 -10.29 9.33 20.51
N THR A 137 -9.62 9.89 19.50
CA THR A 137 -8.48 10.78 19.74
C THR A 137 -9.07 12.09 20.24
N ASP A 138 -8.67 12.54 21.43
CA ASP A 138 -8.79 13.94 21.81
C ASP A 138 -8.31 14.76 20.59
N GLY A 139 -9.22 15.57 20.05
CA GLY A 139 -9.00 16.29 18.80
C GLY A 139 -7.72 17.14 18.83
N PRO A 140 -7.25 17.63 17.68
CA PRO A 140 -5.99 18.37 17.62
C PRO A 140 -6.01 19.52 18.63
N ILE A 141 -5.00 19.55 19.50
CA ILE A 141 -4.63 20.78 20.21
C ILE A 141 -4.17 21.74 19.11
N ALA A 142 -5.03 22.68 18.76
CA ALA A 142 -4.65 23.83 17.97
C ALA A 142 -3.57 24.61 18.74
N LEU A 143 -2.40 24.79 18.12
CA LEU A 143 -1.43 25.82 18.46
C LEU A 143 -1.05 26.58 17.18
#